data_AF-A0A9P5SP84-F1
#
_entry.id   AF-A0A9P5SP84-F1
#
_cell.length_a   1.000
_cell.length_b   1.000
_cell.length_c   1.000
_cell.angle_alpha   90.00
_cell.angle_beta   90.00
_cell.angle_gamma   90.00
#
_symmetry.space_group_name_H-M   'P 1'
#
loop_
_entity.id
_entity.type
_entity.pdbx_description
1 polymer ?
#
loop_
_entity_poly.entity_id
_entity_poly.type
_entity_poly.pdbx_seq_one_letter_code
_entity_poly.pdbx_strand_id
1 'polypeptide(L)'
;MDEASKKRKERLEQLKKRKLESTVNGDKEVSLSFRNYTPLNEELKTEDSKITTHKDIGDTVEKKMEGVVEKVIQEEEQNRAKDVDIFTLASKKPNWDLKRDVEPKLLKLEKKTRAAIIELIRKERPADLIMT
;
A
#
# COMPACT_ATOMS: atom_id res chain seq x y z
N MET A 1 64.01 29.30 -18.14
CA MET A 1 62.73 29.93 -17.73
C MET A 1 61.70 29.95 -18.85
N ASP A 2 62.13 30.15 -20.10
CA ASP A 2 61.23 30.30 -21.25
C ASP A 2 60.44 29.04 -21.62
N GLU A 3 61.00 27.85 -21.37
CA GLU A 3 60.35 26.58 -21.73
C GLU A 3 59.12 26.27 -20.84
N ALA A 4 59.19 26.61 -19.54
CA ALA A 4 58.07 26.45 -18.62
C ALA A 4 56.92 27.41 -18.96
N SER A 5 57.25 28.62 -19.41
CA SER A 5 56.26 29.62 -19.86
C SER A 5 55.51 29.16 -21.11
N LYS A 6 56.23 28.59 -22.09
CA LYS A 6 55.63 28.02 -23.31
C LYS A 6 54.68 26.87 -22.99
N LYS A 7 55.07 25.92 -22.12
CA LYS A 7 54.22 24.80 -21.68
C LYS A 7 52.93 25.26 -20.98
N ARG A 8 53.01 26.33 -20.16
CA ARG A 8 51.83 26.92 -19.52
C ARG A 8 50.90 27.57 -20.55
N LYS A 9 51.46 28.30 -21.50
CA LYS A 9 50.68 28.96 -22.57
C LYS A 9 49.94 27.93 -23.42
N GLU A 10 50.62 26.86 -23.82
CA GLU A 10 50.03 25.77 -24.61
C GLU A 10 48.89 25.06 -23.84
N ARG A 11 49.09 24.79 -22.54
CA ARG A 11 48.04 24.21 -21.69
C ARG A 11 46.81 25.14 -21.56
N LEU A 12 47.03 26.45 -21.46
CA LEU A 12 45.95 27.44 -21.42
C LEU A 12 45.21 27.52 -22.76
N GLU A 13 45.94 27.43 -23.88
CA GLU A 13 45.35 27.40 -25.22
C GLU A 13 44.51 26.13 -25.45
N GLN A 14 44.97 24.97 -24.99
CA GLN A 14 44.21 23.71 -25.01
C GLN A 14 42.94 23.79 -24.15
N LEU A 15 43.02 24.38 -22.95
CA LEU A 15 41.84 24.60 -22.09
C LEU A 15 40.83 25.56 -22.74
N LYS A 16 41.31 26.61 -23.42
CA LYS A 16 40.45 27.57 -24.12
C LYS A 16 39.77 26.94 -25.33
N LYS A 17 40.49 26.11 -26.11
CA LYS A 17 39.92 25.33 -27.23
C LYS A 17 38.85 24.35 -26.74
N ARG A 18 39.11 23.60 -25.67
CA ARG A 18 38.11 22.68 -25.06
C ARG A 18 36.87 23.42 -24.56
N LYS A 19 37.02 24.61 -23.96
CA LYS A 19 35.88 25.44 -23.54
C LYS A 19 35.08 25.93 -24.76
N LEU A 20 35.77 26.36 -25.82
CA LEU A 20 35.13 26.79 -27.05
C LEU A 20 34.38 25.64 -27.74
N GLU A 21 34.97 24.44 -27.79
CA GLU A 21 34.32 23.22 -28.30
C GLU A 21 33.16 22.78 -27.40
N SER A 22 33.23 23.00 -26.08
CA SER A 22 32.09 22.75 -25.19
C SER A 22 30.94 23.74 -25.38
N THR A 23 31.23 24.95 -25.87
CA THR A 23 30.19 25.93 -26.23
C THR A 23 29.66 25.74 -27.64
N VAL A 24 30.45 25.17 -28.57
CA VAL A 24 30.05 24.91 -29.96
C VAL A 24 29.35 23.55 -30.12
N ASN A 25 29.71 22.52 -29.33
CA ASN A 25 28.92 21.28 -29.19
C ASN A 25 27.78 21.42 -28.16
N GLY A 26 27.57 22.65 -27.68
CA GLY A 26 26.50 23.05 -26.79
C GLY A 26 25.25 23.48 -27.56
N ASP A 27 24.97 22.89 -28.72
CA ASP A 27 23.62 22.87 -29.32
C ASP A 27 22.71 21.96 -28.45
N LYS A 28 22.67 22.22 -27.15
CA LYS A 28 21.47 21.95 -26.41
C LYS A 28 20.56 23.08 -26.81
N GLU A 29 19.71 22.81 -27.81
CA GLU A 29 18.45 23.54 -27.96
C GLU A 29 17.90 23.73 -26.54
N VAL A 30 18.00 24.95 -26.02
CA VAL A 30 17.51 25.25 -24.70
C VAL A 30 16.00 25.15 -24.82
N SER A 31 15.44 24.00 -24.45
CA SER A 31 14.00 23.80 -24.49
C SER A 31 13.38 24.75 -23.46
N LEU A 32 12.75 25.83 -23.95
CA LEU A 32 12.00 26.73 -23.10
C LEU A 32 10.77 25.98 -22.57
N SER A 33 10.76 25.70 -21.27
CA SER A 33 9.60 25.15 -20.57
C SER A 33 8.85 26.28 -19.88
N PHE A 34 7.58 26.46 -20.24
CA PHE A 34 6.68 27.43 -19.61
C PHE A 34 5.82 26.72 -18.57
N ARG A 35 5.88 27.14 -17.30
CA ARG A 35 5.13 26.49 -16.20
C ARG A 35 3.73 27.07 -15.96
N ASN A 36 3.49 28.35 -16.30
CA ASN A 36 2.23 29.05 -16.04
C ASN A 36 1.92 30.13 -17.10
N TYR A 37 2.35 29.89 -18.33
CA TYR A 37 2.18 30.86 -19.42
C TYR A 37 2.10 30.11 -20.75
N THR A 38 1.13 30.47 -21.58
CA THR A 38 1.02 29.96 -22.95
C THR A 38 1.54 31.05 -23.90
N PRO A 39 2.64 30.82 -24.62
CA PRO A 39 3.18 31.81 -25.54
C PRO A 39 2.22 32.07 -26.70
N LEU A 40 2.15 33.34 -27.14
CA LEU A 40 1.30 33.73 -28.26
C LEU A 40 1.83 33.17 -29.60
N ASN A 41 3.16 33.03 -29.72
CA ASN A 41 3.83 32.55 -30.92
C ASN A 41 3.64 31.04 -31.12
N GLU A 42 3.23 30.61 -32.32
CA GLU A 42 2.84 29.22 -32.60
C GLU A 42 4.00 28.23 -32.50
N GLU A 43 5.22 28.65 -32.85
CA GLU A 43 6.43 27.83 -32.76
C GLU A 43 6.81 27.44 -31.32
N LEU A 44 6.36 28.23 -30.34
CA LEU A 44 6.63 28.01 -28.91
C LEU A 44 5.44 27.35 -28.18
N LYS A 45 4.29 27.18 -28.84
CA LYS A 45 3.12 26.51 -28.28
C LYS A 45 3.32 25.00 -28.34
N THR A 46 3.98 24.46 -27.32
CA THR A 46 4.02 23.02 -27.08
C THR A 46 2.79 22.58 -26.28
N GLU A 47 2.39 21.30 -26.37
CA GLU A 47 1.30 20.74 -25.55
C GLU A 47 1.54 20.96 -24.04
N ASP A 48 2.81 20.99 -23.63
CA ASP A 48 3.24 21.26 -22.25
C ASP A 48 3.06 22.72 -21.80
N SER A 49 2.76 23.65 -22.71
CA SER A 49 2.56 25.08 -22.41
C SER A 49 1.12 25.44 -22.04
N LYS A 50 0.20 24.46 -22.08
CA LYS A 50 -1.19 24.64 -21.64
C LYS A 50 -1.22 24.70 -20.12
N ILE A 51 -1.75 25.80 -19.58
CA ILE A 51 -1.95 25.96 -18.14
C ILE A 51 -2.99 24.93 -17.71
N THR A 52 -2.62 24.08 -16.73
CA THR A 52 -3.55 23.12 -16.15
C THR A 52 -4.70 23.88 -15.47
N THR A 53 -5.91 23.67 -15.96
CA THR A 53 -7.12 24.26 -15.41
C THR A 53 -7.76 23.32 -14.39
N HIS A 54 -8.67 23.82 -13.55
CA HIS A 54 -9.40 22.97 -12.59
C HIS A 54 -10.16 21.80 -13.25
N LYS A 55 -10.42 21.89 -14.55
CA LYS A 55 -11.07 20.83 -15.35
C LYS A 55 -10.11 19.68 -15.73
N ASP A 56 -8.80 19.93 -15.69
CA ASP A 56 -7.74 18.95 -15.99
C ASP A 56 -7.27 18.21 -14.73
N ILE A 57 -7.61 18.73 -13.55
CA ILE A 57 -7.49 17.99 -12.29
C ILE A 57 -8.49 16.84 -12.39
N GLY A 58 -7.98 15.61 -12.48
CA GLY A 58 -8.73 14.39 -12.75
C GLY A 58 -9.73 14.01 -11.64
N ASP A 59 -9.80 12.74 -11.27
CA ASP A 59 -10.79 12.27 -10.30
C ASP A 59 -10.58 12.87 -8.90
N THR A 60 -11.28 13.97 -8.63
CA THR A 60 -11.44 14.60 -7.33
C THR A 60 -12.04 13.61 -6.33
N VAL A 61 -11.66 13.75 -5.06
CA VAL A 61 -12.17 12.92 -3.96
C VAL A 61 -13.70 12.90 -3.91
N GLU A 62 -14.34 14.03 -4.21
CA GLU A 62 -15.80 14.20 -4.30
C GLU A 62 -16.43 13.22 -5.29
N LYS A 63 -15.88 13.10 -6.50
CA LYS A 63 -16.35 12.18 -7.54
C LYS A 63 -16.16 10.70 -7.18
N LYS A 64 -15.15 10.39 -6.35
CA LYS A 64 -14.92 9.04 -5.82
C LYS A 64 -15.89 8.69 -4.68
N MET A 65 -16.35 9.70 -3.94
CA MET A 65 -17.31 9.54 -2.85
C MET A 65 -18.76 9.62 -3.32
N GLU A 66 -19.01 10.21 -4.50
CA GLU A 66 -20.30 10.16 -5.18
C GLU A 66 -20.73 8.71 -5.41
N GLY A 67 -21.84 8.30 -4.76
CA GLY A 67 -22.36 6.93 -4.83
C GLY A 67 -21.89 5.97 -3.74
N VAL A 68 -20.94 6.34 -2.87
CA VAL A 68 -20.63 5.54 -1.66
C VAL A 68 -21.79 5.63 -0.67
N VAL A 69 -22.34 6.83 -0.49
CA VAL A 69 -23.49 7.08 0.39
C VAL A 69 -24.69 6.24 -0.03
N GLU A 70 -25.00 6.22 -1.32
CA GLU A 70 -26.11 5.43 -1.87
C GLU A 70 -25.93 3.92 -1.63
N LYS A 71 -24.71 3.40 -1.81
CA LYS A 71 -24.40 1.99 -1.54
C LYS A 71 -24.57 1.63 -0.07
N VAL A 72 -24.15 2.50 0.85
CA VAL A 72 -24.28 2.29 2.29
C VAL A 72 -25.76 2.25 2.69
N ILE A 73 -26.57 3.17 2.15
CA ILE A 73 -28.02 3.19 2.40
C ILE A 73 -28.67 1.90 1.90
N GLN A 74 -28.34 1.46 0.68
CA GLN A 74 -28.86 0.23 0.10
C GLN A 74 -28.43 -1.03 0.89
N GLU A 75 -27.18 -1.09 1.35
CA GLU A 75 -26.68 -2.18 2.18
C GLU A 75 -27.38 -2.24 3.54
N GLU A 76 -27.61 -1.08 4.16
CA GLU A 76 -28.33 -1.00 5.43
C GLU A 76 -29.80 -1.40 5.27
N GLU A 77 -30.46 -0.97 4.20
CA GLU A 77 -31.83 -1.37 3.88
C GLU A 77 -31.93 -2.87 3.63
N GLN A 78 -30.98 -3.46 2.90
CA GLN A 78 -30.90 -4.91 2.73
C GLN A 78 -30.66 -5.64 4.05
N ASN A 79 -29.84 -5.10 4.94
CA ASN A 79 -29.56 -5.69 6.24
C ASN A 79 -30.76 -5.59 7.20
N ARG A 80 -31.57 -4.54 7.05
CA ARG A 80 -32.82 -4.34 7.80
C ARG A 80 -33.96 -5.21 7.25
N ALA A 81 -33.97 -5.44 5.94
CA ALA A 81 -34.94 -6.31 5.26
C ALA A 81 -34.61 -7.79 5.42
N LYS A 82 -33.35 -8.15 5.70
CA LYS A 82 -33.02 -9.46 6.26
C LYS A 82 -33.67 -9.55 7.62
N ASP A 83 -34.77 -10.30 7.68
CA ASP A 83 -35.55 -10.55 8.89
C ASP A 83 -34.62 -10.73 10.08
N VAL A 84 -34.72 -9.81 11.03
CA VAL A 84 -34.00 -9.89 12.30
C VAL A 84 -34.41 -11.20 12.94
N ASP A 85 -33.52 -12.19 12.91
CA ASP A 85 -33.75 -13.50 13.49
C ASP A 85 -34.14 -13.34 14.96
N ILE A 86 -35.41 -13.62 15.27
CA ILE A 86 -36.03 -13.41 16.58
C ILE A 86 -35.31 -14.24 17.66
N PHE A 87 -34.62 -15.31 17.25
CA PHE A 87 -33.78 -16.12 18.12
C PHE A 87 -32.48 -15.42 18.55
N THR A 88 -31.98 -14.47 17.76
CA THR A 88 -30.82 -13.64 18.09
C THR A 88 -31.21 -12.44 18.97
N LEU A 89 -32.44 -11.94 18.84
CA LEU A 89 -32.98 -10.82 19.63
C LEU A 89 -33.45 -11.21 21.04
N ALA A 90 -33.61 -12.51 21.33
CA ALA A 90 -33.94 -12.98 22.66
C ALA A 90 -32.89 -12.53 23.69
N SER A 91 -33.33 -12.18 24.91
CA SER A 91 -32.41 -11.90 26.01
C SER A 91 -31.49 -13.10 26.22
N LYS A 92 -30.18 -12.89 26.21
CA LYS A 92 -29.23 -13.97 26.48
C LYS A 92 -29.54 -14.62 27.84
N LYS A 93 -29.35 -15.94 27.94
CA LYS A 93 -29.53 -16.69 29.19
C LYS A 93 -28.71 -16.04 30.31
N PRO A 94 -29.20 -15.93 31.55
CA PRO A 94 -28.48 -15.26 32.65
C PRO A 94 -27.07 -15.82 32.89
N ASN A 95 -26.84 -17.12 32.63
CA ASN A 95 -25.55 -17.79 32.80
C ASN A 95 -24.75 -17.93 31.48
N TRP A 96 -25.09 -17.16 30.44
CA TRP A 96 -24.41 -17.26 29.14
C TRP A 96 -22.92 -16.91 29.22
N ASP A 97 -22.59 -15.95 30.08
CA ASP A 97 -21.23 -15.51 30.36
C ASP A 97 -20.43 -16.59 31.06
N LEU A 98 -21.03 -17.23 32.06
CA LEU A 98 -20.43 -18.38 32.75
C LEU A 98 -20.12 -19.51 31.76
N LYS A 99 -21.04 -19.82 30.85
CA LYS A 99 -20.81 -20.84 29.83
C LYS A 99 -19.62 -20.45 28.93
N ARG A 100 -19.63 -19.22 28.41
CA ARG A 100 -18.58 -18.71 27.52
C ARG A 100 -17.19 -18.77 28.16
N ASP A 101 -17.10 -18.41 29.44
CA ASP A 101 -15.81 -18.28 30.13
C ASP A 101 -15.29 -19.61 30.69
N VAL A 102 -16.19 -20.55 30.99
CA VAL A 102 -15.86 -21.90 31.50
C VAL A 102 -15.55 -22.88 30.38
N GLU A 103 -16.23 -22.80 29.25
CA GLU A 103 -16.04 -23.67 28.08
C GLU A 103 -14.57 -23.79 27.60
N PRO A 104 -13.80 -22.70 27.40
CA PRO A 104 -12.40 -22.81 26.99
C PRO A 104 -11.50 -23.43 28.07
N LYS A 105 -11.85 -23.30 29.36
CA LYS A 105 -11.12 -23.95 30.47
C LYS A 105 -11.41 -25.45 30.50
N LEU A 106 -12.68 -25.84 30.33
CA LEU A 106 -13.10 -27.24 30.22
C LEU A 106 -12.46 -27.92 29.01
N LEU A 107 -12.41 -27.29 27.84
CA LEU A 107 -11.76 -27.86 26.65
C LEU A 107 -10.26 -28.13 26.88
N LYS A 108 -9.56 -27.23 27.57
CA LYS A 108 -8.15 -27.44 27.94
C LYS A 108 -8.00 -28.60 28.92
N LEU A 109 -8.88 -28.69 29.91
CA LEU A 109 -8.86 -29.75 30.90
C LEU A 109 -9.19 -31.10 30.28
N GLU A 110 -10.24 -31.18 29.46
CA GLU A 110 -10.69 -32.39 28.78
C GLU A 110 -9.60 -32.99 27.88
N LYS A 111 -8.84 -32.15 27.15
CA LYS A 111 -7.67 -32.61 26.38
C LYS A 111 -6.63 -33.29 27.27
N LYS A 112 -6.32 -32.71 28.43
CA LYS A 112 -5.37 -33.29 29.39
C LYS A 112 -5.93 -34.54 30.04
N THR A 113 -7.20 -34.57 30.41
CA THR A 113 -7.87 -35.73 30.99
C THR A 113 -7.89 -36.90 30.01
N ARG A 114 -8.24 -36.66 28.73
CA ARG A 114 -8.17 -37.70 27.69
C ARG A 114 -6.74 -38.21 27.49
N ALA A 115 -5.75 -37.32 27.48
CA ALA A 115 -4.34 -37.73 27.39
C ALA A 115 -3.91 -38.58 28.60
N ALA A 116 -4.27 -38.16 29.81
CA ALA A 116 -4.00 -38.91 31.04
C ALA A 116 -4.71 -40.26 31.07
N ILE A 117 -5.96 -40.34 30.59
CA ILE A 117 -6.67 -41.62 30.43
C ILE A 117 -5.93 -42.54 29.47
N ILE A 118 -5.47 -42.03 28.32
CA ILE A 118 -4.69 -42.82 27.34
C ILE A 118 -3.38 -43.30 27.97
N GLU A 119 -2.69 -42.44 28.72
CA GLU A 119 -1.45 -42.79 29.42
C GLU A 119 -1.70 -43.84 30.51
N LEU A 120 -2.78 -43.71 31.28
CA LEU A 120 -3.17 -44.68 32.29
C LEU A 120 -3.51 -46.04 31.67
N ILE A 121 -4.28 -46.06 30.57
CA ILE A 121 -4.54 -47.28 29.79
C ILE A 121 -3.23 -47.88 29.26
N ARG A 122 -2.27 -47.07 28.82
CA ARG A 122 -0.95 -47.54 28.36
C ARG A 122 -0.13 -48.14 29.52
N LYS A 123 -0.23 -47.56 30.72
CA LYS A 123 0.47 -47.99 31.94
C LYS A 123 -0.19 -49.19 32.64
N GLU A 124 -1.51 -49.35 32.51
CA GLU A 124 -2.30 -50.50 32.99
C GLU A 124 -2.37 -51.64 31.99
N ARG A 125 -1.93 -51.40 30.74
CA ARG A 125 -1.57 -52.44 29.77
C ARG A 125 -0.07 -52.77 29.71
N PRO A 126 0.66 -53.05 30.80
CA PRO A 126 1.92 -53.76 30.74
C PRO A 126 1.62 -55.27 30.88
N ALA A 127 1.99 -56.04 29.86
CA ALA A 127 2.17 -57.50 29.86
C ALA A 127 1.02 -58.44 29.42
N ASP A 128 -0.26 -58.07 29.39
CA ASP A 128 -1.32 -59.10 29.17
C ASP A 128 -1.90 -59.24 27.74
N LEU A 129 -1.39 -58.51 26.73
CA LEU A 129 -1.91 -58.67 25.36
C LEU A 129 -0.84 -58.44 24.26
N ILE A 130 0.30 -59.13 24.39
CA ILE A 130 1.23 -59.36 23.27
C ILE A 130 1.46 -60.88 23.05
N MET A 131 0.73 -61.76 23.76
CA MET A 131 0.85 -63.22 23.63
C MET A 131 -0.50 -63.89 23.28
N THR A 132 -1.17 -63.40 22.23
CA THR A 132 -2.13 -64.18 21.43
C THR A 132 -2.33 -63.58 20.06
#